data_AF-A0A820Z2S6-F1
#
_entry.id   AF-A0A820Z2S6-F1
#
_cell.length_a   1.000
_cell.length_b   1.000
_cell.length_c   1.000
_cell.angle_alpha   90.00
_cell.angle_beta   90.00
_cell.angle_gamma   90.00
#
_symmetry.space_group_name_H-M   'P 1'
#
loop_
_entity.id
_entity.type
_entity.pdbx_description
1 polymer ?
#
loop_
_entity_poly.entity_id
_entity_poly.type
_entity_poly.pdbx_seq_one_letter_code
_entity_poly.pdbx_strand_id
1 'polypeptide(L)'
;EEDNRLFPKLNYLKLTVNDQCSFDCFKLLSKLVHLKNLEKLVLIICSRGFYLSLMIKRFLNFVKDLSNLNSIEIFNRWHGIFSFIDIYDFCSMIPHNIKHLDIDIFDIDNIEILIDKLEHVSSFKFKFAFDKSRYLKQILELLAKKKINSTHISDIHYLSIWISKQFNQTNYNKRIKLTN
;
A
#
# COMPACT_ATOMS: atom_id res chain seq x y z
N GLU A 1 -17.12 31.23 -0.13
CA GLU A 1 -15.72 31.57 -0.41
C GLU A 1 -15.31 30.81 -1.67
N GLU A 2 -14.77 31.51 -2.66
CA GLU A 2 -14.23 30.85 -3.85
C GLU A 2 -13.02 30.02 -3.45
N ASP A 3 -13.03 28.76 -3.86
CA ASP A 3 -12.05 27.78 -3.44
C ASP A 3 -10.76 27.96 -4.22
N ASN A 4 -9.83 28.75 -3.67
CA ASN A 4 -8.57 29.14 -4.32
C ASN A 4 -7.52 28.02 -4.44
N ARG A 5 -7.89 26.76 -4.18
CA ARG A 5 -6.96 25.64 -4.31
C ARG A 5 -6.80 25.23 -5.78
N LEU A 6 -5.57 24.87 -6.14
CA LEU A 6 -5.19 24.56 -7.52
C LEU A 6 -5.92 23.32 -8.07
N PHE A 7 -6.25 22.35 -7.21
CA PHE A 7 -6.86 21.08 -7.63
C PHE A 7 -8.04 20.67 -6.74
N PRO A 8 -9.24 21.27 -6.93
CA PRO A 8 -10.38 21.07 -6.03
C PRO A 8 -11.02 19.68 -6.12
N LYS A 9 -10.88 18.99 -7.25
CA LYS A 9 -11.50 17.68 -7.51
C LYS A 9 -10.50 16.52 -7.51
N LEU A 10 -9.31 16.71 -6.95
CA LEU A 10 -8.27 15.69 -6.97
C LEU A 10 -8.62 14.52 -6.04
N ASN A 11 -8.83 13.33 -6.61
CA ASN A 11 -9.07 12.08 -5.86
C ASN A 11 -7.86 11.15 -5.81
N TYR A 12 -6.86 11.40 -6.65
CA TYR A 12 -5.63 10.64 -6.75
C TYR A 12 -4.43 11.58 -6.76
N LEU A 13 -3.46 11.31 -5.88
CA LEU A 13 -2.22 12.08 -5.80
C LEU A 13 -1.03 11.13 -5.76
N LYS A 14 0.00 11.45 -6.54
CA LYS A 14 1.27 10.75 -6.55
C LYS A 14 2.39 11.71 -6.24
N LEU A 15 3.15 11.39 -5.20
CA LEU A 15 4.26 12.18 -4.70
C LEU A 15 5.55 11.40 -4.88
N THR A 16 6.58 12.07 -5.40
CA THR A 16 7.94 11.53 -5.41
C THR A 16 8.79 12.43 -4.54
N VAL A 17 9.41 11.87 -3.51
CA VAL A 17 10.26 12.59 -2.56
C VAL A 17 11.65 11.97 -2.54
N ASN A 18 12.68 12.80 -2.42
CA ASN A 18 14.06 12.38 -2.21
C ASN A 18 14.54 12.86 -0.82
N ASP A 19 15.80 12.61 -0.52
CA ASP A 19 16.48 13.05 0.71
C ASP A 19 16.58 14.57 0.90
N GLN A 20 16.34 15.36 -0.16
CA GLN A 20 16.31 16.82 -0.10
C GLN A 20 14.92 17.39 0.26
N CYS A 21 13.88 16.55 0.24
CA CYS A 21 12.53 17.00 0.57
C CYS A 21 12.42 17.37 2.06
N SER A 22 11.64 18.38 2.40
CA SER A 22 11.33 18.65 3.81
C SER A 22 10.30 17.63 4.33
N PHE A 23 10.46 17.19 5.59
CA PHE A 23 9.46 16.36 6.26
C PHE A 23 8.10 17.07 6.46
N ASP A 24 8.05 18.40 6.34
CA ASP A 24 6.82 19.17 6.39
C ASP A 24 6.08 19.27 5.04
N CYS A 25 6.59 18.62 3.98
CA CYS A 25 5.97 18.68 2.65
C CYS A 25 4.49 18.24 2.65
N PHE A 26 4.12 17.26 3.48
CA PHE A 26 2.74 16.79 3.59
C PHE A 26 1.78 17.86 4.14
N LYS A 27 2.24 18.74 5.04
CA LYS A 27 1.43 19.86 5.53
C LYS A 27 1.12 20.85 4.42
N LEU A 28 2.07 21.06 3.50
CA LEU A 28 1.90 21.97 2.37
C LEU A 28 0.85 21.47 1.36
N LEU A 29 0.63 20.16 1.26
CA LEU A 29 -0.39 19.59 0.36
C LEU A 29 -1.78 20.12 0.66
N SER A 30 -2.11 20.36 1.93
CA SER A 30 -3.41 20.90 2.34
C SER A 30 -3.72 22.28 1.73
N LYS A 31 -2.68 23.05 1.37
CA LYS A 31 -2.80 24.35 0.70
C LYS A 31 -3.04 24.22 -0.80
N LEU A 32 -2.64 23.10 -1.40
CA LEU A 32 -2.69 22.88 -2.86
C LEU A 32 -3.93 22.08 -3.29
N VAL A 33 -4.39 21.16 -2.43
CA VAL A 33 -5.44 20.20 -2.77
C VAL A 33 -6.50 20.08 -1.68
N HIS A 34 -7.70 19.64 -2.06
CA HIS A 34 -8.75 19.25 -1.11
C HIS A 34 -8.49 17.85 -0.62
N LEU A 35 -7.76 17.74 0.48
CA LEU A 35 -7.42 16.46 1.11
C LEU A 35 -8.64 15.58 1.43
N LYS A 36 -9.81 16.19 1.65
CA LYS A 36 -11.08 15.46 1.86
C LYS A 36 -11.54 14.70 0.61
N ASN A 37 -11.14 15.09 -0.60
CA ASN A 37 -11.56 14.41 -1.82
C ASN A 37 -10.60 13.28 -2.20
N LEU A 38 -9.47 13.16 -1.51
CA LEU A 38 -8.42 12.23 -1.85
C LEU A 38 -8.78 10.80 -1.41
N GLU A 39 -8.93 9.91 -2.38
CA GLU A 39 -9.25 8.50 -2.17
C GLU A 39 -8.01 7.61 -2.27
N LYS A 40 -7.05 8.00 -3.12
CA LYS A 40 -5.78 7.29 -3.32
C LYS A 40 -4.56 8.20 -3.23
N LEU A 41 -3.54 7.77 -2.49
CA LEU A 41 -2.28 8.48 -2.32
C LEU A 41 -1.09 7.55 -2.55
N VAL A 42 -0.21 7.94 -3.46
CA VAL A 42 1.01 7.20 -3.79
C VAL A 42 2.21 8.00 -3.30
N LEU A 43 3.07 7.35 -2.52
CA LEU A 43 4.36 7.89 -2.12
C LEU A 43 5.49 7.04 -2.73
N ILE A 44 6.30 7.69 -3.56
CA ILE A 44 7.55 7.14 -4.07
C ILE A 44 8.69 7.85 -3.36
N ILE A 45 9.51 7.07 -2.66
CA ILE A 45 10.65 7.57 -1.92
C ILE A 45 11.92 7.23 -2.70
N CYS A 46 12.83 8.19 -2.78
CA CYS A 46 14.14 8.09 -3.40
C CYS A 46 15.21 8.36 -2.33
N SER A 47 15.20 7.61 -1.22
CA SER A 47 16.13 7.80 -0.11
C SER A 47 16.54 6.46 0.54
N ARG A 48 17.44 6.53 1.53
CA ARG A 48 17.93 5.36 2.27
C ARG A 48 18.00 5.65 3.77
N GLY A 49 18.20 4.59 4.57
CA GLY A 49 18.56 4.72 5.97
C GLY A 49 17.51 5.44 6.82
N PHE A 50 17.99 6.27 7.74
CA PHE A 50 17.17 7.07 8.64
C PHE A 50 16.11 7.90 7.92
N TYR A 51 16.47 8.50 6.78
CA TYR A 51 15.55 9.36 6.04
C TYR A 51 14.33 8.58 5.51
N LEU A 52 14.56 7.37 4.98
CA LEU A 52 13.46 6.51 4.52
C LEU A 52 12.47 6.23 5.66
N SER A 53 13.00 5.77 6.80
CA SER A 53 12.20 5.44 7.99
C SER A 53 11.37 6.64 8.47
N LEU A 54 12.02 7.80 8.60
CA LEU A 54 11.35 9.02 9.07
C LEU A 54 10.31 9.53 8.07
N MET A 55 10.60 9.48 6.77
CA MET A 55 9.66 9.90 5.73
C MET A 55 8.40 9.03 5.72
N ILE A 56 8.54 7.71 5.86
CA ILE A 56 7.41 6.79 5.96
C ILE A 56 6.59 7.08 7.21
N LYS A 57 7.24 7.26 8.37
CA LYS A 57 6.54 7.60 9.63
C LYS A 57 5.75 8.91 9.49
N ARG A 58 6.34 9.94 8.87
CA ARG A 58 5.67 11.23 8.60
C ARG A 58 4.50 11.08 7.63
N PHE A 59 4.68 10.30 6.57
CA PHE A 59 3.64 10.01 5.60
C PHE A 59 2.44 9.30 6.24
N LEU A 60 2.68 8.24 7.01
CA LEU A 60 1.61 7.48 7.66
C LEU A 60 0.88 8.31 8.72
N ASN A 61 1.60 9.17 9.44
CA ASN A 61 0.96 10.13 10.36
C ASN A 61 0.09 11.14 9.62
N PHE A 62 0.51 11.63 8.46
CA PHE A 62 -0.33 12.49 7.62
C PHE A 62 -1.57 11.75 7.09
N VAL A 63 -1.42 10.48 6.69
CA VAL A 63 -2.52 9.65 6.18
C VAL A 63 -3.61 9.40 7.24
N LYS A 64 -3.27 9.37 8.53
CA LYS A 64 -4.24 9.24 9.63
C LYS A 64 -5.33 10.32 9.61
N ASP A 65 -4.99 11.52 9.15
CA ASP A 65 -5.91 12.66 9.13
C ASP A 65 -6.80 12.69 7.87
N LEU A 66 -6.63 11.75 6.94
CA LEU A 66 -7.31 11.70 5.65
C LEU A 66 -8.49 10.72 5.66
N SER A 67 -9.63 11.13 6.20
CA SER A 67 -10.78 10.24 6.46
C SER A 67 -11.34 9.51 5.22
N ASN A 68 -11.26 10.13 4.04
CA ASN A 68 -11.78 9.56 2.79
C ASN A 68 -10.74 8.74 2.03
N LEU A 69 -9.48 8.77 2.47
CA LEU A 69 -8.42 7.98 1.86
C LEU A 69 -8.67 6.51 2.16
N ASN A 70 -8.72 5.68 1.13
CA ASN A 70 -8.94 4.24 1.27
C ASN A 70 -7.81 3.43 0.62
N SER A 71 -6.98 4.05 -0.21
CA SER A 71 -5.89 3.39 -0.91
C SER A 71 -4.58 4.15 -0.70
N ILE A 72 -3.55 3.44 -0.25
CA ILE A 72 -2.19 3.95 -0.25
C ILE A 72 -1.24 3.02 -0.98
N GLU A 73 -0.24 3.61 -1.59
CA GLU A 73 0.82 2.92 -2.31
C GLU A 73 2.16 3.51 -1.86
N ILE A 74 3.06 2.69 -1.31
CA ILE A 74 4.33 3.14 -0.73
C ILE A 74 5.48 2.34 -1.35
N PHE A 75 6.36 3.04 -2.05
CA PHE A 75 7.55 2.45 -2.66
C PHE A 75 8.80 3.21 -2.31
N ASN A 76 9.91 2.47 -2.35
CA ASN A 76 11.22 3.07 -2.29
C ASN A 76 12.07 2.53 -3.44
N ARG A 77 12.65 3.44 -4.23
CA ARG A 77 13.40 3.05 -5.45
C ARG A 77 14.69 2.29 -5.18
N TRP A 78 15.21 2.35 -3.96
CA TRP A 78 16.55 1.85 -3.64
C TRP A 78 16.53 0.53 -2.86
N HIS A 79 15.59 0.36 -1.93
CA HIS A 79 15.53 -0.77 -1.00
C HIS A 79 14.09 -1.06 -0.59
N GLY A 80 13.87 -2.23 -0.02
CA GLY A 80 12.60 -2.57 0.63
C GLY A 80 12.24 -1.59 1.73
N ILE A 81 10.93 -1.37 1.86
CA ILE A 81 10.38 -0.54 2.92
C ILE A 81 10.88 -1.02 4.29
N PHE A 82 10.78 -2.32 4.55
CA PHE A 82 11.13 -2.96 5.82
C PHE A 82 12.64 -3.15 6.06
N SER A 83 13.51 -2.64 5.18
CA SER A 83 14.96 -2.63 5.45
C SER A 83 15.35 -1.61 6.53
N PHE A 84 14.50 -0.60 6.79
CA PHE A 84 14.80 0.50 7.71
C PHE A 84 13.62 0.91 8.62
N ILE A 85 12.49 0.21 8.51
CA ILE A 85 11.33 0.40 9.38
C ILE A 85 10.90 -0.96 9.91
N ASP A 86 10.66 -1.03 11.21
CA ASP A 86 10.09 -2.21 11.83
C ASP A 86 8.67 -2.44 11.29
N ILE A 87 8.37 -3.69 10.96
CA ILE A 87 7.09 -4.06 10.34
C ILE A 87 5.92 -3.92 11.31
N TYR A 88 6.11 -4.16 12.61
CA TYR A 88 5.05 -4.02 13.60
C TYR A 88 4.75 -2.54 13.86
N ASP A 89 5.79 -1.70 13.94
CA ASP A 89 5.65 -0.24 13.94
C ASP A 89 4.84 0.21 12.72
N PHE A 90 5.24 -0.23 11.52
CA PHE A 90 4.55 0.11 10.27
C PHE A 90 3.06 -0.30 10.32
N CYS A 91 2.77 -1.54 10.71
CA CYS A 91 1.40 -2.05 10.82
C CYS A 91 0.55 -1.22 11.79
N SER A 92 1.11 -0.84 12.95
CA SER A 92 0.41 -0.02 13.95
C SER A 92 0.06 1.39 13.44
N MET A 93 0.77 1.86 12.42
CA MET A 93 0.58 3.19 11.85
C MET A 93 -0.42 3.23 10.69
N ILE A 94 -0.76 2.08 10.09
CA ILE A 94 -1.75 2.02 9.00
C ILE A 94 -3.15 2.30 9.56
N PRO A 95 -3.83 3.36 9.08
CA PRO A 95 -5.16 3.70 9.58
C PRO A 95 -6.25 2.74 9.11
N HIS A 96 -7.28 2.52 9.95
CA HIS A 96 -8.38 1.59 9.66
C HIS A 96 -9.24 1.94 8.43
N ASN A 97 -9.24 3.20 7.98
CA ASN A 97 -9.89 3.63 6.75
C ASN A 97 -9.19 3.10 5.49
N ILE A 98 -7.91 2.70 5.59
CA ILE A 98 -7.18 2.11 4.47
C ILE A 98 -7.71 0.70 4.20
N LYS A 99 -8.24 0.50 3.00
CA LYS A 99 -8.76 -0.78 2.51
C LYS A 99 -7.86 -1.42 1.47
N HIS A 100 -6.99 -0.63 0.83
CA HIS A 100 -6.08 -1.08 -0.21
C HIS A 100 -4.66 -0.61 0.07
N LEU A 101 -3.73 -1.55 0.23
CA LEU A 101 -2.31 -1.27 0.49
C LEU A 101 -1.43 -1.87 -0.61
N ASP A 102 -0.69 -1.05 -1.34
CA ASP A 102 0.30 -1.48 -2.35
C ASP A 102 1.72 -1.12 -1.89
N ILE A 103 2.60 -2.10 -1.70
CA ILE A 103 3.93 -1.88 -1.14
C ILE A 103 5.00 -2.80 -1.74
N ASP A 104 6.23 -2.30 -1.77
CA ASP A 104 7.41 -3.09 -2.14
C ASP A 104 7.88 -3.94 -0.95
N ILE A 105 7.99 -5.25 -1.18
CA ILE A 105 8.43 -6.24 -0.20
C ILE A 105 9.54 -7.12 -0.78
N PHE A 106 10.50 -7.45 0.07
CA PHE A 106 11.68 -8.27 -0.28
C PHE A 106 11.74 -9.59 0.49
N ASP A 107 10.91 -9.75 1.52
CA ASP A 107 10.89 -10.93 2.39
C ASP A 107 9.47 -11.48 2.51
N ILE A 108 9.33 -12.80 2.42
CA ILE A 108 8.06 -13.49 2.55
C ILE A 108 7.48 -13.39 3.96
N ASP A 109 8.31 -13.40 5.00
CA ASP A 109 7.83 -13.35 6.38
C ASP A 109 7.08 -12.04 6.65
N ASN A 110 7.48 -10.96 5.97
CA ASN A 110 6.78 -9.68 6.03
C ASN A 110 5.36 -9.76 5.45
N ILE A 111 5.12 -10.57 4.42
CA ILE A 111 3.77 -10.75 3.86
C ILE A 111 2.84 -11.37 4.89
N GLU A 112 3.30 -12.42 5.58
CA GLU A 112 2.49 -13.07 6.60
C GLU A 112 2.13 -12.09 7.72
N ILE A 113 3.13 -11.36 8.25
CA ILE A 113 2.92 -10.39 9.32
C ILE A 113 1.94 -9.28 8.88
N LEU A 114 2.07 -8.76 7.66
CA LEU A 114 1.15 -7.73 7.15
C LEU A 114 -0.28 -8.25 7.02
N ILE A 115 -0.46 -9.45 6.47
CA ILE A 115 -1.77 -10.08 6.36
C ILE A 115 -2.39 -10.24 7.75
N ASP A 116 -1.63 -10.71 8.72
CA ASP A 116 -2.15 -11.03 10.06
C ASP A 116 -2.38 -9.77 10.92
N LYS A 117 -1.53 -8.75 10.82
CA LYS A 117 -1.65 -7.52 11.63
C LYS A 117 -2.60 -6.50 11.02
N LEU A 118 -2.80 -6.52 9.70
CA LEU A 118 -3.67 -5.58 8.98
C LEU A 118 -4.93 -6.29 8.48
N GLU A 119 -5.67 -6.90 9.41
CA GLU A 119 -6.93 -7.60 9.10
C GLU A 119 -7.96 -6.70 8.44
N HIS A 120 -7.99 -5.42 8.81
CA HIS A 120 -8.92 -4.42 8.28
C HIS A 120 -8.70 -4.05 6.81
N VAL A 121 -7.52 -4.35 6.26
CA VAL A 121 -7.17 -4.08 4.86
C VAL A 121 -7.76 -5.18 3.98
N SER A 122 -8.67 -4.78 3.10
CA SER A 122 -9.40 -5.69 2.22
C SER A 122 -8.56 -6.23 1.05
N SER A 123 -7.55 -5.46 0.63
CA SER A 123 -6.63 -5.92 -0.41
C SER A 123 -5.21 -5.46 -0.21
N PHE A 124 -4.28 -6.36 -0.52
CA PHE A 124 -2.87 -6.04 -0.61
C PHE A 124 -2.39 -6.19 -2.04
N LYS A 125 -1.44 -5.36 -2.43
CA LYS A 125 -0.58 -5.64 -3.56
C LYS A 125 0.87 -5.63 -3.07
N PHE A 126 1.56 -6.73 -3.29
CA PHE A 126 2.97 -6.86 -2.95
C PHE A 126 3.78 -6.90 -4.22
N LYS A 127 4.77 -6.00 -4.34
CA LYS A 127 5.70 -5.94 -5.46
C LYS A 127 7.09 -6.41 -5.02
N PHE A 128 7.69 -7.31 -5.78
CA PHE A 128 9.01 -7.89 -5.53
C PHE A 128 10.01 -7.49 -6.62
N ALA A 129 11.21 -7.08 -6.24
CA ALA A 129 12.27 -6.71 -7.19
C ALA A 129 13.33 -7.80 -7.45
N PHE A 130 13.50 -8.80 -6.56
CA PHE A 130 14.58 -9.80 -6.67
C PHE A 130 14.13 -11.23 -6.30
N ASP A 131 14.74 -12.24 -6.94
CA ASP A 131 14.66 -13.70 -6.67
C ASP A 131 13.26 -14.34 -6.58
N LYS A 132 12.38 -13.99 -7.53
CA LYS A 132 10.92 -14.23 -7.47
C LYS A 132 10.48 -15.69 -7.57
N SER A 133 11.24 -16.52 -8.30
CA SER A 133 10.84 -17.91 -8.58
C SER A 133 10.86 -18.76 -7.32
N ARG A 134 11.75 -18.45 -6.38
CA ARG A 134 11.86 -19.15 -5.09
C ARG A 134 10.71 -18.81 -4.16
N TYR A 135 10.27 -17.55 -4.12
CA TYR A 135 9.27 -17.07 -3.16
C TYR A 135 7.83 -17.31 -3.61
N LEU A 136 7.54 -17.33 -4.92
CA LEU A 136 6.16 -17.46 -5.41
C LEU A 136 5.45 -18.70 -4.85
N LYS A 137 6.10 -19.87 -4.91
CA LYS A 137 5.50 -21.12 -4.41
C LYS A 137 5.17 -21.04 -2.93
N GLN A 138 6.10 -20.54 -2.11
CA GLN A 138 5.91 -20.42 -0.67
C GLN A 138 4.79 -19.44 -0.32
N ILE A 139 4.69 -18.31 -1.04
CA ILE A 139 3.62 -17.33 -0.83
C ILE A 139 2.27 -17.93 -1.21
N LEU A 140 2.17 -18.61 -2.35
CA LEU A 140 0.92 -19.25 -2.76
C LEU A 140 0.50 -20.36 -1.78
N GLU A 141 1.44 -21.15 -1.26
CA GLU A 141 1.17 -22.14 -0.21
C GLU A 141 0.69 -21.49 1.09
N LEU A 142 1.31 -20.40 1.53
CA LEU A 142 0.89 -19.61 2.69
C LEU A 142 -0.55 -19.09 2.51
N LEU A 143 -0.85 -18.48 1.36
CA LEU A 143 -2.17 -17.93 1.05
C LEU A 143 -3.25 -19.02 0.95
N ALA A 144 -2.90 -20.17 0.35
CA ALA A 144 -3.79 -21.33 0.30
C ALA A 144 -4.10 -21.88 1.69
N LYS A 145 -3.11 -22.00 2.58
CA LYS A 145 -3.31 -22.40 3.99
C LYS A 145 -4.24 -21.45 4.73
N LYS A 146 -4.10 -20.13 4.50
CA LYS A 146 -4.98 -19.11 5.09
C LYS A 146 -6.33 -18.97 4.36
N LYS A 147 -6.61 -19.75 3.31
CA LYS A 147 -7.82 -19.69 2.46
C LYS A 147 -8.07 -18.30 1.87
N ILE A 148 -6.99 -17.62 1.49
CA ILE A 148 -7.02 -16.27 0.94
C ILE A 148 -6.99 -16.35 -0.58
N ASN A 149 -7.94 -15.69 -1.24
CA ASN A 149 -7.93 -15.56 -2.69
C ASN A 149 -6.82 -14.60 -3.13
N SER A 150 -6.06 -15.02 -4.13
CA SER A 150 -5.01 -14.20 -4.71
C SER A 150 -4.92 -14.35 -6.21
N THR A 151 -4.57 -13.26 -6.89
CA THR A 151 -4.09 -13.27 -8.27
C THR A 151 -2.65 -12.78 -8.28
N HIS A 152 -1.86 -13.25 -9.23
CA HIS A 152 -0.47 -12.84 -9.33
C HIS A 152 -0.05 -12.66 -10.78
N ILE A 153 0.91 -11.76 -10.98
CA ILE A 153 1.64 -11.58 -12.24
C ILE A 153 3.11 -11.76 -11.89
N SER A 154 3.79 -12.62 -12.64
CA SER A 154 5.22 -12.86 -12.48
C SER A 154 5.89 -12.65 -13.84
N ASP A 155 6.89 -11.76 -13.88
CA ASP A 155 7.76 -11.59 -15.03
C ASP A 155 9.24 -11.49 -14.61
N ILE A 156 10.10 -11.31 -15.61
CA ILE A 156 11.56 -11.24 -15.41
C ILE A 156 12.01 -10.04 -14.57
N HIS A 157 11.17 -9.02 -14.36
CA HIS A 157 11.46 -7.80 -13.58
C HIS A 157 10.73 -7.69 -12.23
N TYR A 158 9.50 -8.21 -12.11
CA TYR A 158 8.80 -8.22 -10.82
C TYR A 158 7.85 -9.41 -10.62
N LEU A 159 7.55 -9.69 -9.36
CA LEU A 159 6.37 -10.47 -8.97
C LEU A 159 5.41 -9.49 -8.30
N SER A 160 4.16 -9.47 -8.76
CA SER A 160 3.07 -8.74 -8.12
C SER A 160 2.02 -9.74 -7.65
N ILE A 161 1.67 -9.69 -6.37
CA ILE A 161 0.61 -10.53 -5.80
C ILE A 161 -0.48 -9.61 -5.29
N TRP A 162 -1.70 -9.79 -5.80
CA TRP A 162 -2.91 -9.16 -5.32
C TRP A 162 -3.63 -10.14 -4.41
N ILE A 163 -3.88 -9.70 -3.20
CA ILE A 163 -4.68 -10.43 -2.22
C ILE A 163 -6.00 -9.70 -2.09
N SER A 164 -7.12 -10.44 -2.17
CA SER A 164 -8.43 -9.93 -1.79
C SER A 164 -8.97 -10.78 -0.67
N LYS A 165 -9.10 -10.18 0.52
CA LYS A 165 -9.76 -10.83 1.65
C LYS A 165 -11.26 -10.69 1.44
N GLN A 166 -11.89 -11.73 0.90
CA GLN A 166 -13.34 -11.84 0.99
C GLN A 166 -13.69 -12.06 2.46
N PHE A 167 -14.10 -11.01 3.17
CA PHE A 167 -14.81 -11.15 4.43
C PHE A 167 -16.08 -11.93 4.13
N ASN A 168 -16.14 -13.22 4.49
CA ASN A 168 -17.29 -14.12 4.41
C ASN A 168 -18.53 -13.49 3.76
N GLN A 169 -18.54 -13.39 2.43
CA GLN A 169 -19.77 -13.13 1.69
C GLN A 169 -20.33 -14.49 1.32
N THR A 170 -21.20 -15.00 2.18
CA THR A 170 -22.04 -16.19 1.99
C THR A 170 -22.95 -16.13 0.75
N ASN A 171 -22.78 -15.17 -0.17
CA ASN A 171 -23.72 -14.89 -1.27
C ASN A 171 -23.11 -14.77 -2.68
N TYR A 172 -21.86 -15.19 -2.92
CA TYR A 172 -21.30 -15.19 -4.29
C TYR A 172 -21.48 -16.50 -5.08
N ASN A 173 -22.33 -17.43 -4.59
CA ASN A 173 -22.88 -18.52 -5.40
C ASN A 173 -24.12 -18.05 -6.18
N LYS A 174 -23.95 -17.05 -7.04
CA LYS A 174 -24.77 -16.92 -8.26
C LYS A 174 -23.82 -16.76 -9.44
N ARG A 175 -23.34 -17.92 -9.90
CA ARG A 175 -22.81 -18.14 -11.24
C ARG A 175 -23.67 -17.38 -12.26
N ILE A 176 -23.12 -16.35 -12.90
CA ILE A 176 -23.55 -16.01 -14.25
C ILE A 176 -22.83 -17.04 -15.15
N LYS A 177 -23.56 -18.10 -15.52
CA LYS A 177 -23.20 -18.89 -16.70
C LYS A 177 -23.40 -17.98 -17.90
N LEU A 178 -22.32 -17.54 -18.53
CA LEU A 178 -22.37 -17.09 -19.91
C LEU A 178 -22.34 -18.36 -20.76
N THR A 179 -23.50 -18.78 -21.25
CA THR A 179 -23.61 -19.70 -22.39
C THR A 179 -23.51 -18.88 -23.66
N ASN A 180 -22.62 -19.28 -24.57
CA ASN A 180 -22.85 -19.28 -26.01
C ASN A 180 -22.38 -20.64 -26.51
#